data_AF-A0A7S1IB73-F1
#
_entry.id   AF-A0A7S1IB73-F1
#
_cell.length_a   1.000
_cell.length_b   1.000
_cell.length_c   1.000
_cell.angle_alpha   90.00
_cell.angle_beta   90.00
_cell.angle_gamma   90.00
#
_symmetry.space_group_name_H-M   'P 1'
#
loop_
_entity.id
_entity.type
_entity.pdbx_description
1 polymer ?
#
loop_
_entity_poly.entity_id
_entity_poly.type
_entity_poly.pdbx_seq_one_letter_code
_entity_poly.pdbx_strand_id
1 'polypeptide(L)'
;HLFNFLEQASQLFECHIYTLGSRDYAHALLPLLDPTGLIFESRVISAGDYDCKVIRNLDGKSFYRKDLARIFPYSSDHCIIIDDTVEVWYRFASKAPPLLCIRRYEYYWGHKLQPSSRVLPEDDDDELLVKLANLRDIHALFFQ
;
A
#
# COMPACT_ATOMS: atom_id res chain seq x y z
N HIS A 1 -0.88 -11.78 -10.92
CA HIS A 1 0.08 -10.66 -11.05
C HIS A 1 0.74 -10.22 -9.73
N LEU A 2 0.07 -10.31 -8.57
CA LEU A 2 0.60 -9.82 -7.28
C LEU A 2 1.96 -10.40 -6.86
N PHE A 3 2.13 -11.72 -6.81
CA PHE A 3 3.39 -12.33 -6.35
C PHE A 3 4.59 -11.90 -7.19
N ASN A 4 4.43 -11.91 -8.52
CA ASN A 4 5.46 -11.43 -9.44
C ASN A 4 5.78 -9.93 -9.24
N PHE A 5 4.76 -9.11 -8.96
CA PHE A 5 4.97 -7.69 -8.63
C PHE A 5 5.80 -7.54 -7.35
N LEU A 6 5.42 -8.23 -6.28
CA LEU A 6 6.10 -8.15 -4.98
C LEU A 6 7.53 -8.66 -5.07
N GLU A 7 7.77 -9.79 -5.73
CA GLU A 7 9.10 -10.34 -5.95
C GLU A 7 10.00 -9.35 -6.69
N GLN A 8 9.55 -8.81 -7.81
CA GLN A 8 10.37 -7.88 -8.60
C GLN A 8 10.55 -6.52 -7.91
N ALA A 9 9.54 -6.02 -7.20
CA ALA A 9 9.65 -4.80 -6.42
C ALA A 9 10.65 -4.96 -5.26
N SER A 10 10.66 -6.13 -4.59
CA SER A 10 11.56 -6.43 -3.46
C SER A 10 13.05 -6.46 -3.85
N GLN A 11 13.34 -6.68 -5.14
CA GLN A 11 14.72 -6.64 -5.67
C GLN A 11 15.21 -5.19 -5.88
N LEU A 12 14.30 -4.22 -5.94
CA LEU A 12 14.59 -2.80 -6.20
C LEU A 12 14.41 -1.94 -4.94
N PHE A 13 13.49 -2.32 -4.05
CA PHE A 13 13.11 -1.54 -2.88
C PHE A 13 12.99 -2.40 -1.63
N GLU A 14 13.37 -1.84 -0.49
CA GLU A 14 12.97 -2.39 0.80
C GLU A 14 11.46 -2.17 1.00
N CYS A 15 10.70 -3.26 1.06
CA CYS A 15 9.24 -3.22 1.08
C CYS A 15 8.70 -3.16 2.53
N HIS A 16 7.73 -2.27 2.77
CA HIS A 16 7.03 -2.08 4.04
C HIS A 16 5.52 -2.20 3.84
N ILE A 17 4.80 -2.84 4.77
CA ILE A 17 3.34 -2.80 4.81
C ILE A 17 2.92 -1.70 5.78
N TYR A 18 2.13 -0.73 5.30
CA TYR A 18 1.48 0.29 6.13
C TYR A 18 -0.03 0.18 5.94
N THR A 19 -0.73 -0.43 6.89
CA THR A 19 -2.17 -0.68 6.85
C THR A 19 -2.93 0.02 7.98
N LEU A 20 -4.16 0.43 7.71
CA LEU A 20 -5.11 0.88 8.73
C LEU A 20 -5.89 -0.29 9.37
N GLY A 21 -5.59 -1.53 8.97
CA GLY A 21 -6.10 -2.73 9.63
C GLY A 21 -5.45 -2.96 11.00
N SER A 22 -6.04 -3.85 11.80
CA SER A 22 -5.44 -4.25 13.08
C SER A 22 -4.15 -5.04 12.89
N ARG A 23 -3.30 -5.06 13.94
CA ARG A 23 -2.07 -5.86 13.96
C ARG A 23 -2.36 -7.33 13.65
N ASP A 24 -3.32 -7.93 14.37
CA ASP A 24 -3.67 -9.34 14.20
C ASP A 24 -4.13 -9.66 12.77
N TYR A 25 -4.88 -8.75 12.14
CA TYR A 25 -5.30 -8.91 10.76
C TYR A 25 -4.11 -8.88 9.79
N ALA A 26 -3.18 -7.94 9.97
CA ALA A 26 -1.98 -7.84 9.14
C ALA A 26 -1.10 -9.11 9.28
N HIS A 27 -0.89 -9.58 10.51
CA HIS A 27 -0.12 -10.80 10.76
C HIS A 27 -0.79 -12.07 10.26
N ALA A 28 -2.12 -12.13 10.25
CA ALA A 28 -2.84 -13.27 9.67
C ALA A 28 -2.70 -13.34 8.14
N LEU A 29 -2.60 -12.19 7.47
CA LEU A 29 -2.43 -12.13 6.00
C LEU A 29 -0.98 -12.27 5.54
N LEU A 30 0.00 -11.92 6.39
CA LEU A 30 1.40 -11.90 6.01
C LEU A 30 1.89 -13.23 5.40
N PRO A 31 1.61 -14.41 5.98
CA PRO A 31 2.02 -15.69 5.41
C PRO A 31 1.35 -16.03 4.07
N LEU A 32 0.20 -15.41 3.76
CA LEU A 32 -0.50 -15.58 2.49
C LEU A 32 0.13 -14.72 1.37
N LEU A 33 0.63 -13.54 1.74
CA LEU A 33 1.23 -12.57 0.81
C LEU A 33 2.73 -12.79 0.61
N ASP A 34 3.44 -13.16 1.67
CA ASP A 34 4.89 -13.39 1.71
C ASP A 34 5.18 -14.69 2.48
N PRO A 35 4.97 -15.87 1.84
CA PRO A 35 5.18 -17.16 2.50
C PRO A 35 6.63 -17.42 2.93
N THR A 36 7.60 -16.76 2.28
CA THR A 36 9.03 -16.90 2.61
C THR A 36 9.45 -15.96 3.75
N GLY A 37 8.69 -14.89 3.99
CA GLY A 37 8.99 -13.87 4.99
C GLY A 37 10.17 -12.97 4.61
N LEU A 38 10.60 -12.99 3.35
CA LEU A 38 11.78 -12.28 2.87
C LEU A 38 11.47 -10.88 2.32
N ILE A 39 10.22 -10.62 1.94
CA ILE A 39 9.84 -9.37 1.28
C ILE A 39 9.60 -8.28 2.33
N PHE A 40 8.82 -8.59 3.36
CA PHE A 40 8.42 -7.61 4.38
C PHE A 40 9.13 -7.82 5.71
N GLU A 41 9.59 -9.02 6.03
CA GLU A 41 10.23 -9.35 7.32
C GLU A 41 9.42 -8.79 8.51
N SER A 42 10.02 -7.91 9.33
CA SER A 42 9.36 -7.23 10.46
C SER A 42 8.80 -5.85 10.12
N ARG A 43 8.81 -5.43 8.85
CA ARG A 43 8.43 -4.09 8.37
C ARG A 43 6.92 -3.97 8.13
N VAL A 44 6.15 -4.27 9.16
CA VAL A 44 4.67 -4.22 9.12
C VAL A 44 4.17 -3.22 10.15
N ILE A 45 3.34 -2.30 9.68
CA ILE A 45 2.83 -1.14 10.40
C ILE A 45 1.31 -1.17 10.26
N SER A 46 0.61 -1.31 11.38
CA SER A 46 -0.83 -1.50 11.51
C SER A 46 -1.46 -0.43 12.40
N ALA A 47 -2.78 -0.29 12.37
CA ALA A 47 -3.45 0.80 13.10
C ALA A 47 -3.25 0.81 14.62
N GLY A 48 -2.86 -0.32 15.22
CA GLY A 48 -2.53 -0.40 16.65
C GLY A 48 -1.08 -0.04 16.99
N ASP A 49 -0.19 0.04 16.00
CA ASP A 49 1.22 0.34 16.20
C ASP A 49 1.49 1.84 16.42
N TYR A 50 0.58 2.69 15.97
CA TYR A 50 0.66 4.14 16.10
C TYR A 50 -0.73 4.75 16.24
N ASP A 51 -0.80 5.90 16.90
CA ASP A 51 -1.99 6.74 16.90
C ASP A 51 -2.23 7.27 15.48
N CYS A 52 -3.00 6.52 14.70
CA CYS A 52 -3.58 6.94 13.43
C CYS A 52 -4.46 8.17 13.72
N LYS A 53 -3.86 9.36 13.69
CA LYS A 53 -4.57 10.58 14.06
C LYS A 53 -5.84 10.70 13.24
N VAL A 54 -6.96 10.64 13.95
CA VAL A 54 -8.26 10.96 13.39
C VAL A 54 -8.27 12.47 13.18
N ILE A 55 -8.14 12.91 11.94
CA ILE A 55 -8.29 14.32 11.60
C ILE A 55 -9.77 14.58 11.39
N ARG A 56 -10.26 15.68 11.94
CA ARG A 56 -11.61 16.18 11.67
C ARG A 56 -11.53 17.22 10.55
N ASN A 57 -12.22 16.96 9.45
CA ASN A 57 -12.42 17.95 8.41
C ASN A 57 -13.41 19.03 8.86
N LEU A 58 -13.47 20.13 8.10
CA LEU A 58 -14.39 21.25 8.33
C LEU A 58 -15.88 20.82 8.32
N ASP A 59 -16.19 19.69 7.67
CA ASP A 59 -17.51 19.06 7.65
C ASP A 59 -17.78 18.12 8.84
N GLY A 60 -16.85 18.05 9.81
CA GLY A 60 -16.96 17.21 11.01
C GLY A 60 -16.62 15.73 10.77
N LYS A 61 -16.28 15.32 9.54
CA LYS A 61 -15.91 13.93 9.26
C LYS A 61 -14.52 13.61 9.79
N SER A 62 -14.46 12.47 10.46
CA SER A 62 -13.26 11.87 11.02
C SER A 62 -12.63 10.94 9.98
N PHE A 63 -11.36 11.15 9.64
CA PHE A 63 -10.61 10.27 8.75
C PHE A 63 -9.27 9.89 9.35
N TYR A 64 -8.83 8.66 9.05
CA TYR A 64 -7.52 8.17 9.43
C TYR A 64 -6.44 8.75 8.54
N ARG A 65 -5.25 9.00 9.11
CA ARG A 65 -4.09 9.50 8.37
C ARG A 65 -2.88 8.59 8.56
N LYS A 66 -2.16 8.36 7.46
CA LYS A 66 -0.84 7.76 7.40
C LYS A 66 0.23 8.85 7.35
N ASP A 67 1.38 8.60 7.98
CA ASP A 67 2.47 9.58 7.99
C ASP A 67 3.84 8.88 7.95
N LEU A 68 4.59 9.10 6.86
CA LEU A 68 5.93 8.54 6.69
C LEU A 68 6.91 8.99 7.78
N ALA A 69 6.70 10.15 8.41
CA ALA A 69 7.58 10.59 9.51
C ALA A 69 7.54 9.67 10.74
N ARG A 70 6.59 8.73 10.80
CA ARG A 70 6.57 7.68 11.83
C ARG A 70 7.57 6.56 11.57
N ILE A 71 7.92 6.34 10.31
CA ILE A 71 8.87 5.31 9.85
C ILE A 71 10.23 5.97 9.62
N PHE A 72 10.21 7.11 8.96
CA PHE A 72 11.38 7.87 8.54
C PHE A 72 11.32 9.28 9.14
N PRO A 73 11.71 9.46 10.42
CA PRO A 73 11.54 10.72 11.13
C PRO A 73 12.38 11.88 10.57
N TYR A 74 13.43 11.58 9.81
CA TYR A 74 14.38 12.57 9.32
C TYR A 74 14.20 12.93 7.84
N SER A 75 14.01 11.95 6.98
CA SER A 75 13.75 12.17 5.55
C SER A 75 12.99 10.99 4.96
N SER A 76 12.01 11.29 4.11
CA SER A 76 11.29 10.32 3.29
C SER A 76 11.53 10.56 1.79
N ASP A 77 12.65 11.20 1.44
CA ASP A 77 12.95 11.61 0.05
C ASP A 77 13.17 10.40 -0.88
N HIS A 78 13.45 9.23 -0.31
CA HIS A 78 13.69 7.97 -1.01
C HIS A 78 12.55 6.97 -0.85
N CYS A 79 11.38 7.43 -0.40
CA CYS A 79 10.20 6.59 -0.20
C CYS A 79 9.20 6.78 -1.34
N ILE A 80 8.61 5.67 -1.79
CA ILE A 80 7.49 5.66 -2.73
C ILE A 80 6.32 4.99 -2.03
N ILE A 81 5.14 5.61 -2.12
CA ILE A 81 3.90 5.04 -1.58
C ILE A 81 3.11 4.42 -2.72
N ILE A 82 2.54 3.25 -2.48
CA ILE A 82 1.54 2.61 -3.35
C ILE A 82 0.31 2.36 -2.49
N ASP A 83 -0.80 3.02 -2.81
CA ASP A 83 -2.03 2.99 -2.02
C ASP A 83 -3.23 3.35 -2.90
N ASP A 84 -4.39 2.78 -2.63
CA ASP A 84 -5.64 3.10 -3.34
C ASP A 84 -6.34 4.34 -2.76
N THR A 85 -6.00 4.73 -1.52
CA THR A 85 -6.63 5.85 -0.83
C THR A 85 -5.67 7.02 -0.70
N VAL A 86 -5.68 7.95 -1.64
CA VAL A 86 -4.73 9.09 -1.64
C VAL A 86 -4.95 10.00 -0.43
N GLU A 87 -6.21 10.14 0.02
CA GLU A 87 -6.64 11.05 1.09
C GLU A 87 -5.96 10.77 2.42
N VAL A 88 -5.59 9.51 2.71
CA VAL A 88 -4.94 9.16 3.98
C VAL A 88 -3.48 9.63 4.05
N TRP A 89 -2.86 9.98 2.92
CA TRP A 89 -1.45 10.40 2.85
C TRP A 89 -1.27 11.91 2.74
N TYR A 90 -2.34 12.68 2.47
CA TYR A 90 -2.24 14.12 2.36
C TYR A 90 -1.86 14.76 3.71
N ARG A 91 -0.70 15.41 3.72
CA ARG A 91 -0.33 16.38 4.75
C ARG A 91 -0.89 17.75 4.36
N PHE A 92 -1.16 18.59 5.36
CA PHE A 92 -1.30 20.05 5.18
C PHE A 92 0.03 20.75 4.81
N ALA A 93 1.05 20.01 4.35
CA ALA A 93 2.39 20.52 4.09
C ALA A 93 2.69 20.51 2.59
N SER A 94 3.49 21.48 2.16
CA SER A 94 3.77 21.90 0.77
C SER A 94 4.42 20.86 -0.15
N LYS A 95 4.71 19.64 0.31
CA LYS A 95 5.28 18.56 -0.50
C LYS A 95 4.68 17.22 -0.08
N ALA A 96 3.80 16.68 -0.93
CA ALA A 96 3.31 15.32 -0.78
C ALA A 96 4.45 14.33 -1.10
N PRO A 97 4.57 13.20 -0.39
CA PRO A 97 5.48 12.14 -0.80
C PRO A 97 5.10 11.59 -2.18
N PRO A 98 6.05 11.03 -2.95
CA PRO A 98 5.74 10.36 -4.21
C PRO A 98 4.73 9.22 -3.97
N LEU A 99 3.51 9.38 -4.48
CA LEU A 99 2.42 8.43 -4.32
C LEU A 99 1.98 7.91 -5.70
N LEU A 100 2.12 6.62 -5.90
CA LEU A 100 1.61 5.87 -7.04
C LEU A 100 0.23 5.32 -6.68
N CYS A 101 -0.82 6.09 -7.01
CA CYS A 101 -2.20 5.68 -6.75
C CYS A 101 -2.53 4.45 -7.60
N ILE A 102 -3.09 3.42 -6.98
CA ILE A 102 -3.59 2.21 -7.64
C ILE A 102 -5.11 2.16 -7.56
N ARG A 103 -5.77 1.49 -8.50
CA ARG A 103 -7.22 1.27 -8.37
C ARG A 103 -7.50 0.36 -7.19
N ARG A 104 -8.59 0.67 -6.50
CA ARG A 104 -9.11 -0.15 -5.41
C ARG A 104 -9.44 -1.54 -5.92
N TYR A 105 -8.93 -2.55 -5.22
CA TYR A 105 -9.26 -3.94 -5.54
C TYR A 105 -10.64 -4.30 -4.98
N GLU A 106 -11.62 -4.41 -5.87
CA GLU A 106 -13.03 -4.60 -5.53
C GLU A 106 -13.56 -6.00 -5.89
N TYR A 107 -12.94 -7.03 -5.33
CA TYR A 107 -13.38 -8.41 -5.60
C TYR A 107 -14.74 -8.75 -4.98
N TYR A 108 -14.99 -8.29 -3.75
CA TYR A 108 -16.23 -8.58 -3.01
C TYR A 108 -17.25 -7.43 -3.06
N TRP A 109 -17.02 -6.38 -3.86
CA TRP A 109 -17.90 -5.23 -3.92
C TRP A 109 -19.15 -5.55 -4.75
N GLY A 110 -20.35 -5.29 -4.22
CA GLY A 110 -21.62 -5.48 -4.93
C GLY A 110 -22.12 -6.93 -5.08
N HIS A 111 -21.25 -7.94 -4.93
CA HIS A 111 -21.67 -9.34 -4.92
C HIS A 111 -22.14 -9.75 -3.52
N LYS A 112 -23.47 -9.82 -3.31
CA LYS A 112 -24.01 -10.83 -2.38
C LYS A 112 -23.35 -12.15 -2.74
N LEU A 113 -22.79 -12.88 -1.78
CA LEU A 113 -22.22 -14.22 -1.94
C LEU A 113 -23.18 -15.10 -2.75
N GLN A 114 -23.07 -15.09 -4.08
CA GLN A 114 -23.81 -15.98 -4.95
C GLN A 114 -22.91 -17.21 -5.12
N PRO A 115 -23.29 -18.39 -4.61
CA PRO A 115 -22.41 -19.55 -4.55
C PRO A 115 -22.01 -20.14 -5.92
N SER A 116 -22.41 -19.55 -7.05
CA SER A 116 -22.46 -20.27 -8.33
C SER A 116 -21.83 -19.60 -9.56
N SER A 117 -21.28 -18.38 -9.50
CA SER A 117 -20.51 -17.85 -10.64
C SER A 117 -19.03 -17.81 -10.32
N ARG A 118 -18.33 -18.92 -10.62
CA ARG A 118 -16.85 -19.01 -10.63
C ARG A 118 -16.21 -18.26 -11.81
N VAL A 119 -16.86 -17.22 -12.32
CA VAL A 119 -16.28 -16.36 -13.34
C VAL A 119 -15.70 -15.19 -12.58
N LEU A 120 -14.41 -15.31 -12.24
CA LEU A 120 -13.62 -14.15 -11.87
C LEU A 120 -13.73 -13.16 -13.04
N PRO A 121 -13.93 -11.86 -12.80
CA PRO A 121 -13.69 -10.87 -13.84
C PRO A 121 -12.33 -11.21 -14.47
N GLU A 122 -12.26 -11.30 -15.80
CA GLU A 122 -10.98 -11.46 -16.47
C GLU A 122 -10.06 -10.35 -15.94
N ASP A 123 -8.92 -10.75 -15.35
CA ASP A 123 -7.86 -9.88 -14.86
C ASP A 123 -7.22 -9.19 -16.09
N ASP A 124 -7.95 -8.29 -16.73
CA ASP A 124 -7.51 -7.54 -17.93
C ASP A 124 -6.71 -6.28 -17.53
N ASP A 125 -6.38 -6.16 -16.24
CA ASP A 125 -5.77 -4.98 -15.67
C ASP A 125 -4.31 -5.22 -15.30
N ASP A 126 -3.44 -4.95 -16.28
CA ASP A 126 -1.98 -4.85 -16.16
C ASP A 126 -1.48 -3.69 -15.27
N GLU A 127 -2.34 -3.12 -14.41
CA GLU A 127 -2.01 -1.95 -13.61
C GLU A 127 -0.77 -2.16 -12.74
N LEU A 128 -0.64 -3.32 -12.08
CA LEU A 128 0.55 -3.66 -11.30
C LEU A 128 1.81 -3.77 -12.17
N LEU A 129 1.69 -4.22 -13.43
CA LEU A 129 2.82 -4.25 -14.36
C LEU A 129 3.24 -2.83 -14.76
N VAL A 130 2.27 -1.93 -15.00
CA VAL A 130 2.54 -0.51 -15.25
C VAL A 130 3.21 0.14 -14.04
N LYS A 131 2.74 -0.12 -12.81
CA LYS A 131 3.40 0.40 -11.60
C LYS A 131 4.81 -0.15 -11.46
N LEU A 132 5.04 -1.42 -11.76
CA LEU A 132 6.37 -2.03 -11.72
C LEU A 132 7.34 -1.40 -12.72
N ALA A 133 6.88 -1.09 -13.94
CA ALA A 133 7.67 -0.35 -14.92
C ALA A 133 8.06 1.03 -14.38
N ASN A 134 7.11 1.77 -13.80
CA ASN A 134 7.40 3.07 -13.17
C ASN A 134 8.42 2.95 -12.03
N LEU A 135 8.31 1.91 -11.20
CA LEU A 135 9.25 1.66 -10.10
C LEU A 135 10.68 1.41 -10.62
N ARG A 136 10.83 0.67 -11.73
CA ARG A 136 12.11 0.44 -12.38
C ARG A 136 12.73 1.73 -12.91
N ASP A 137 11.93 2.55 -13.57
CA ASP A 137 12.40 3.83 -14.12
C ASP A 137 12.86 4.77 -13.00
N ILE A 138 12.08 4.87 -11.91
CA ILE A 138 12.44 5.69 -10.75
C ILE A 138 13.72 5.16 -10.09
N HIS A 139 13.83 3.85 -9.89
CA HIS A 139 15.02 3.23 -9.32
C HIS A 139 16.26 3.50 -10.20
N ALA A 140 16.14 3.31 -11.52
CA ALA A 140 17.22 3.58 -12.46
C ALA A 140 17.67 5.05 -12.45
N LEU A 141 16.73 5.99 -12.39
CA LEU A 141 17.03 7.42 -12.29
C LEU A 141 17.73 7.80 -10.97
N PHE A 142 17.43 7.10 -9.89
CA PHE A 142 18.02 7.38 -8.58
C PHE A 142 19.48 6.91 -8.45
N PHE A 143 19.82 5.78 -9.08
CA PHE A 143 21.15 5.16 -9.01
C PHE A 143 22.07 5.48 -10.21
N GLN A 144 21.69 6.43 -11.07
CA GLN A 144 22.56 7.05 -12.07
C GLN A 144 23.46 8.12 -11.45
#